data_AF-W7Y2T2-F1
#
_entry.id   AF-W7Y2T2-F1
#
_cell.length_a   1.000
_cell.length_b   1.000
_cell.length_c   1.000
_cell.angle_alpha   90.00
_cell.angle_beta   90.00
_cell.angle_gamma   90.00
#
_symmetry.space_group_name_H-M   'P 1'
#
loop_
_entity.id
_entity.type
_entity.pdbx_description
1 polymer ?
#
loop_
_entity_poly.entity_id
_entity_poly.type
_entity_poly.pdbx_seq_one_letter_code
_entity_poly.pdbx_strand_id
1 'polypeptide(L)'
;MKIIPLICSVSRTKVNKKMTDEQIFKKKRAGDYDEVAKILGLTRDNVRMTLKRPNAKKYNRVMGVLRRIVELRETMQEQLRAETEIFQQ
;
A
#
# COMPACT_ATOMS: atom_id res chain seq x y z
N MET A 1 -41.98 -0.97 -30.38
CA MET A 1 -41.12 -0.07 -29.59
C MET A 1 -39.94 -0.89 -29.06
N LYS A 2 -38.70 -0.60 -29.46
CA LYS A 2 -37.52 -1.36 -29.01
C LYS A 2 -36.89 -0.63 -27.82
N ILE A 3 -36.97 -1.22 -26.63
CA ILE A 3 -36.28 -0.76 -25.42
C ILE A 3 -34.84 -1.23 -25.55
N ILE A 4 -33.91 -0.30 -25.81
CA ILE A 4 -32.48 -0.61 -25.82
C ILE A 4 -32.02 -0.58 -24.36
N PRO A 5 -31.51 -1.69 -23.79
CA PRO A 5 -30.98 -1.66 -22.43
C PRO A 5 -29.76 -0.75 -22.39
N LEU A 6 -29.74 0.16 -21.42
CA LEU A 6 -28.62 1.03 -21.12
C LEU A 6 -27.48 0.15 -20.57
N ILE A 7 -26.66 -0.39 -21.46
CA ILE A 7 -25.45 -1.13 -21.08
C ILE A 7 -24.50 -0.09 -20.49
N CYS A 8 -24.47 -0.02 -19.16
CA CYS A 8 -23.52 0.79 -18.41
C CYS A 8 -22.11 0.31 -18.78
N SER A 9 -21.41 1.08 -19.60
CA SER A 9 -20.00 0.88 -19.90
C SER A 9 -19.20 1.21 -18.64
N VAL A 10 -19.09 0.24 -17.73
CA VAL A 10 -18.18 0.34 -16.59
C VAL A 10 -16.77 0.39 -17.17
N SER A 11 -16.24 1.61 -17.21
CA SER A 11 -14.87 1.91 -17.62
C SER A 11 -13.93 1.02 -16.82
N ARG A 12 -13.26 0.12 -17.54
CA ARG A 12 -12.28 -0.83 -17.02
C ARG A 12 -11.10 -0.03 -16.50
N THR A 13 -11.18 0.45 -15.26
CA THR A 13 -10.08 1.16 -14.60
C THR A 13 -8.87 0.23 -14.57
N LYS A 14 -7.71 0.73 -15.01
CA LYS A 14 -6.44 0.01 -14.89
C LYS A 14 -6.27 -0.38 -13.43
N VAL A 15 -6.40 -1.67 -13.12
CA VAL A 15 -6.09 -2.19 -11.80
C VAL A 15 -4.59 -1.97 -11.61
N ASN A 16 -4.22 -0.88 -10.96
CA ASN A 16 -2.85 -0.69 -10.49
C ASN A 16 -2.49 -1.94 -9.68
N LYS A 17 -1.48 -2.68 -10.14
CA LYS A 17 -1.04 -3.92 -9.53
C LYS A 17 -0.49 -3.60 -8.14
N LYS A 18 -1.37 -3.62 -7.14
CA LYS A 18 -0.99 -3.35 -5.75
C LYS A 18 -0.18 -4.53 -5.22
N MET A 19 0.82 -4.25 -4.38
CA MET A 19 1.56 -5.32 -3.71
C MET A 19 0.61 -6.21 -2.87
N THR A 20 0.94 -7.50 -2.82
CA THR A 20 0.21 -8.46 -1.98
C THR A 20 0.56 -8.26 -0.51
N ASP A 21 -0.35 -8.65 0.38
CA ASP A 21 -0.14 -8.50 1.84
C ASP A 21 1.10 -9.25 2.33
N GLU A 22 1.38 -10.42 1.75
CA GLU A 22 2.57 -11.21 2.04
C GLU A 22 3.86 -10.48 1.67
N GLN A 23 3.90 -9.83 0.51
CA GLN A 23 5.05 -9.04 0.07
C GLN A 23 5.30 -7.86 1.00
N ILE A 24 4.23 -7.17 1.41
CA ILE A 24 4.30 -6.05 2.35
C ILE A 24 4.88 -6.54 3.68
N PHE A 25 4.44 -7.71 4.17
CA PHE A 25 4.94 -8.24 5.42
C PHE A 25 6.41 -8.68 5.39
N LYS A 26 6.94 -9.06 4.22
CA LYS A 26 8.37 -9.36 4.01
C LYS A 26 9.22 -8.09 3.91
N LYS A 27 8.71 -7.05 3.25
CA LYS A 27 9.45 -5.81 2.99
C LYS A 27 9.37 -4.79 4.12
N LYS A 28 8.38 -4.87 5.01
CA LYS A 28 8.23 -3.90 6.12
C LYS A 28 9.49 -3.83 7.00
N ARG A 29 9.79 -2.64 7.49
CA ARG A 29 10.85 -2.35 8.48
C ARG A 29 10.22 -1.93 9.80
N ALA A 30 10.99 -2.00 10.88
CA ALA A 30 10.50 -1.66 12.22
C ALA A 30 9.98 -0.22 12.32
N GLY A 31 10.63 0.73 11.65
CA GLY A 31 10.25 2.14 11.62
C GLY A 31 8.95 2.43 10.84
N ASP A 32 8.51 1.53 9.96
CA ASP A 32 7.26 1.74 9.20
C ASP A 32 6.05 1.76 10.14
N TYR A 33 6.11 1.04 11.27
CA TYR A 33 5.03 1.05 12.26
C TYR A 33 4.89 2.40 12.96
N ASP A 34 6.00 3.10 13.18
CA ASP A 34 6.01 4.42 13.82
C ASP A 34 5.41 5.46 12.87
N GLU A 35 5.72 5.37 11.57
CA GLU A 35 5.11 6.23 10.55
C GLU A 35 3.61 5.97 10.38
N VAL A 36 3.18 4.71 10.34
CA VAL A 36 1.75 4.36 10.34
C VAL A 36 1.04 4.89 11.59
N ALA A 37 1.69 4.76 12.75
CA ALA A 37 1.19 5.24 14.03
C ALA A 37 0.98 6.76 14.02
N LYS A 38 1.97 7.53 13.55
CA LYS A 38 1.89 8.98 13.37
C LYS A 38 0.74 9.39 12.45
N ILE A 39 0.63 8.76 11.28
CA ILE A 39 -0.39 9.10 10.27
C ILE A 39 -1.82 8.81 10.77
N LEU A 40 -1.99 7.72 11.54
CA LEU A 40 -3.30 7.30 12.02
C LEU A 40 -3.66 7.79 13.42
N GLY A 41 -2.75 8.49 14.09
CA GLY A 41 -2.92 8.90 15.49
C GLY A 41 -3.07 7.71 16.44
N LEU A 42 -2.32 6.63 16.19
CA LEU A 42 -2.30 5.41 17.01
C LEU A 42 -0.93 5.27 17.69
N THR A 43 -0.85 4.38 18.68
CA THR A 43 0.45 3.93 19.19
C THR A 43 1.02 2.83 18.30
N ARG A 44 2.34 2.69 18.30
CA ARG A 44 3.05 1.61 17.61
C ARG A 44 2.50 0.23 17.98
N ASP A 45 2.21 0.00 19.26
CA ASP A 45 1.67 -1.27 19.74
C ASP A 45 0.25 -1.54 19.21
N ASN A 46 -0.58 -0.51 19.12
CA ASN A 46 -1.91 -0.65 18.52
C ASN A 46 -1.83 -1.01 17.04
N VAL A 47 -0.90 -0.43 16.29
CA VAL A 47 -0.63 -0.79 14.89
C VAL A 47 -0.19 -2.26 14.80
N ARG A 48 0.76 -2.68 15.64
CA ARG A 48 1.25 -4.06 15.69
C ARG A 48 0.14 -5.06 16.04
N MET A 49 -0.69 -4.74 17.04
CA MET A 49 -1.83 -5.59 17.44
C MET A 49 -2.90 -5.66 16.37
N THR A 50 -3.16 -4.54 15.69
CA THR A 50 -4.12 -4.50 14.58
C THR A 50 -3.66 -5.41 13.44
N LEU A 51 -2.38 -5.35 13.05
CA LEU A 51 -1.84 -6.19 11.98
C LEU A 51 -1.81 -7.69 12.30
N LYS A 52 -1.79 -8.07 13.59
CA LYS A 52 -1.93 -9.48 14.01
C LYS A 52 -3.38 -9.98 13.95
N ARG A 53 -4.36 -9.09 13.90
CA ARG A 53 -5.79 -9.40 13.97
C ARG A 53 -6.46 -8.97 12.67
N PRO A 54 -6.51 -9.83 11.63
CA PRO A 54 -7.09 -9.48 10.33
C PRO A 54 -8.57 -9.07 10.41
N ASN A 55 -9.30 -9.57 11.41
CA ASN A 55 -10.70 -9.24 11.65
C ASN A 55 -10.90 -7.91 12.41
N ALA A 56 -9.83 -7.18 12.76
CA ALA A 56 -9.96 -5.92 13.48
C ALA A 56 -10.59 -4.84 12.58
N LYS A 57 -11.49 -4.02 13.15
CA LYS A 57 -12.18 -2.93 12.43
C LYS A 57 -11.25 -1.98 11.68
N LYS A 58 -10.04 -1.76 12.21
CA LYS A 58 -9.03 -0.85 11.62
C LYS A 58 -8.01 -1.56 10.73
N TYR A 59 -8.08 -2.88 10.54
CA TYR A 59 -7.09 -3.67 9.81
C TYR A 59 -6.87 -3.13 8.39
N ASN A 60 -7.93 -3.01 7.59
CA ASN A 60 -7.83 -2.53 6.21
C ASN A 60 -7.22 -1.13 6.11
N ARG A 61 -7.52 -0.26 7.08
CA ARG A 61 -6.97 1.11 7.11
C ARG A 61 -5.48 1.10 7.45
N VAL A 62 -5.08 0.35 8.48
CA VAL A 62 -3.68 0.20 8.89
C VAL A 62 -2.87 -0.44 7.76
N MET A 63 -3.38 -1.50 7.16
CA MET A 63 -2.73 -2.21 6.06
C MET A 63 -2.62 -1.33 4.81
N GLY A 64 -3.64 -0.52 4.51
CA GLY A 64 -3.60 0.43 3.39
C GLY A 64 -2.52 1.51 3.55
N VAL A 65 -2.34 2.04 4.76
CA VAL A 65 -1.26 3.02 5.03
C VAL A 65 0.10 2.36 4.98
N LEU A 66 0.26 1.19 5.62
CA LEU A 66 1.51 0.43 5.60
C LEU A 66 1.93 0.09 4.18
N ARG A 67 0.97 -0.36 3.35
CA ARG A 67 1.18 -0.64 1.93
C ARG A 67 1.77 0.56 1.20
N ARG A 68 1.17 1.73 1.38
CA ARG A 68 1.58 2.95 0.69
C ARG A 68 2.97 3.42 1.09
N ILE A 69 3.34 3.27 2.37
CA ILE A 69 4.68 3.59 2.87
C ILE A 69 5.72 2.68 2.22
N VAL A 70 5.46 1.37 2.19
CA VAL A 70 6.38 0.40 1.59
C VAL A 70 6.49 0.63 0.08
N GLU A 71 5.37 0.86 -0.62
CA GLU A 71 5.36 1.20 -2.06
C GLU A 71 6.23 2.43 -2.34
N LEU A 72 6.03 3.53 -1.62
CA LEU A 72 6.80 4.76 -1.79
C LEU A 72 8.29 4.52 -1.57
N ARG A 73 8.66 3.81 -0.51
CA ARG A 73 10.07 3.55 -0.21
C ARG A 73 10.75 2.71 -1.30
N GLU A 74 10.09 1.67 -1.81
CA GLU A 74 10.65 0.85 -2.88
C GLU A 74 10.82 1.69 -4.16
N THR A 75 9.84 2.51 -4.51
CA THR A 75 9.95 3.40 -5.69
C THR A 75 11.09 4.40 -5.56
N MET A 76 11.31 4.98 -4.37
CA MET A 76 12.45 5.88 -4.14
C MET A 76 13.78 5.14 -4.24
N GLN A 77 13.87 3.90 -3.74
CA GLN A 77 15.09 3.10 -3.84
C GLN A 77 15.41 2.70 -5.29
N GLU A 78 14.39 2.40 -6.09
CA GLU A 78 14.56 2.11 -7.52
C GLU A 78 15.04 3.35 -8.30
N GLN A 79 14.47 4.52 -8.03
CA GLN A 79 14.91 5.79 -8.64
C GLN A 79 16.37 6.11 -8.30
N LEU A 80 16.74 6.02 -7.02
CA LEU A 80 18.12 6.26 -6.57
C LEU A 80 19.11 5.30 -7.23
N ARG A 81 18.75 4.02 -7.40
CA ARG A 81 19.60 3.04 -8.10
C ARG A 81 19.79 3.41 -9.57
N ALA A 82 18.71 3.74 -10.26
CA ALA A 82 18.77 4.17 -11.66
C ALA A 82 19.64 5.42 -11.84
N GLU A 83 19.53 6.40 -10.94
CA GLU A 83 20.38 7.59 -10.94
C GLU A 83 21.87 7.26 -10.73
N THR A 84 22.19 6.34 -9.80
CA THR A 84 23.58 5.93 -9.57
C THR A 84 24.19 5.16 -10.74
N GLU A 85 23.39 4.38 -11.48
CA GLU A 85 23.85 3.65 -12.66
C GLU A 85 24.18 4.60 -13.82
N ILE A 86 23.40 5.69 -13.98
CA ILE A 86 23.65 6.72 -14.99
C ILE A 86 24.96 7.46 -14.72
N PHE A 87 25.29 7.75 -13.46
CA PHE A 87 26.51 8.48 -13.12
C PHE A 87 27.80 7.66 -13.29
N GLN A 88 27.70 6.33 -13.28
CA GLN A 88 28.86 5.43 -13.42
C GLN A 88 29.21 5.11 -14.88
N GLN A 89 28.36 5.48 -15.84
CA GLN A 89 28.59 5.34 -17.28
C GLN A 89 29.26 6.58 -17.85
#